data_AF-A0A143G9D4-F1
#
_entry.id   AF-A0A143G9D4-F1
#
_cell.length_a   1.000
_cell.length_b   1.000
_cell.length_c   1.000
_cell.angle_alpha   90.00
_cell.angle_beta   90.00
_cell.angle_gamma   90.00
#
_symmetry.space_group_name_H-M   'P 1'
#
loop_
_entity.id
_entity.type
_entity.pdbx_description
1 polymer ?
#
loop_
_entity_poly.entity_id
_entity_poly.type
_entity_poly.pdbx_seq_one_letter_code
_entity_poly.pdbx_strand_id
1 'polypeptide(L)'
;MPAEKKVKGVGNLLTYINSEDFDYSICFKAIEVTPEAIQHVPLEFIDDEILEIVIRSGEECIEYIPKEALSEYANALIAHLYPYTATSMLPIELNDVSQKALSDFYISSGIKSI
;
A
#
# COMPACT_ATOMS: atom_id res chain seq x y z
N MET A 1 23.35 -22.66 -23.35
CA MET A 1 22.67 -22.37 -22.07
C MET A 1 23.73 -22.35 -20.99
N PRO A 2 23.73 -21.40 -20.03
CA PRO A 2 22.52 -20.87 -19.41
C PRO A 2 22.42 -19.33 -19.34
N ALA A 3 21.23 -18.85 -19.70
CA ALA A 3 20.74 -17.49 -19.46
C ALA A 3 20.18 -17.37 -18.03
N GLU A 4 20.97 -17.78 -17.03
CA GLU A 4 20.59 -17.74 -15.61
C GLU A 4 21.34 -16.63 -14.86
N LYS A 5 21.50 -15.48 -15.52
CA LYS A 5 22.07 -14.29 -14.87
C LYS A 5 20.95 -13.59 -14.09
N LYS A 6 20.78 -14.04 -12.83
CA LYS A 6 20.17 -13.31 -11.71
C LYS A 6 19.20 -12.20 -12.13
N VAL A 7 17.95 -12.59 -12.35
CA VAL A 7 16.82 -11.67 -12.51
C VAL A 7 16.47 -11.12 -11.12
N LYS A 8 17.31 -10.20 -10.62
CA LYS A 8 17.13 -9.48 -9.34
C LYS A 8 16.60 -8.06 -9.56
N GLY A 9 15.96 -7.79 -10.70
CA GLY A 9 15.64 -6.41 -11.10
C GLY A 9 14.52 -6.28 -12.13
N VAL A 10 13.48 -7.13 -12.08
CA VAL A 10 12.26 -6.89 -12.89
C VAL A 10 11.35 -5.87 -12.22
N GLY A 11 11.41 -5.70 -10.89
CA GLY A 11 10.64 -4.64 -10.22
C GLY A 11 10.94 -3.24 -10.71
N ASN A 12 12.19 -2.98 -11.08
CA ASN A 12 12.58 -1.69 -11.68
C ASN A 12 12.19 -1.59 -13.16
N LEU A 13 11.69 -2.65 -13.81
CA LEU A 13 11.34 -2.61 -15.23
C LEU A 13 10.29 -1.51 -15.49
N LEU A 14 9.33 -1.35 -14.59
CA LEU A 14 8.30 -0.32 -14.69
C LEU A 14 8.87 1.11 -14.58
N THR A 15 10.07 1.28 -14.00
CA THR A 15 10.74 2.60 -13.96
C THR A 15 11.40 3.00 -15.28
N TYR A 16 11.55 2.06 -16.22
CA TYR A 16 12.18 2.27 -17.52
C TYR A 16 11.21 2.19 -18.71
N ILE A 17 9.94 1.84 -18.45
CA ILE A 17 8.89 1.78 -19.47
C ILE A 17 8.14 3.12 -19.45
N ASN A 18 7.84 3.66 -20.63
CA ASN A 18 6.98 4.85 -20.72
C ASN A 18 5.56 4.47 -20.31
N SER A 19 4.85 5.38 -19.65
CA SER A 19 3.49 5.10 -19.19
C SER A 19 2.52 4.68 -20.30
N GLU A 20 2.82 5.04 -21.54
CA GLU A 20 2.04 4.70 -22.74
C GLU A 20 2.26 3.24 -23.23
N ASP A 21 3.32 2.57 -22.78
CA ASP A 21 3.68 1.20 -23.18
C ASP A 21 3.28 0.15 -22.12
N PHE A 22 2.58 0.56 -21.05
CA PHE A 22 2.05 -0.37 -20.06
C PHE A 22 0.91 -1.19 -20.65
N ASP A 23 0.95 -2.49 -20.37
CA ASP A 23 -0.23 -3.34 -20.42
C ASP A 23 -0.40 -4.06 -19.08
N TYR A 24 -1.62 -4.54 -18.84
CA TYR A 24 -1.96 -5.26 -17.62
C TYR A 24 -1.04 -6.45 -17.36
N SER A 25 -0.64 -7.19 -18.40
CA SER A 25 0.19 -8.39 -18.26
C SER A 25 1.61 -8.06 -17.79
N ILE A 26 2.18 -6.95 -18.25
CA ILE A 26 3.50 -6.45 -17.82
C ILE A 26 3.42 -6.03 -16.35
N CYS A 27 2.39 -5.27 -15.97
CA CYS A 27 2.17 -4.85 -14.59
C CYS A 27 2.03 -6.06 -13.68
N PHE A 28 1.15 -7.01 -14.02
CA PHE A 28 0.95 -8.23 -13.26
C PHE A 28 2.25 -9.02 -13.08
N LYS A 29 3.03 -9.22 -14.16
CA LYS A 29 4.29 -9.96 -14.09
C LYS A 29 5.36 -9.24 -13.26
N ALA A 30 5.40 -7.92 -13.30
CA ALA A 30 6.30 -7.14 -12.48
C ALA A 30 5.98 -7.30 -11.00
N ILE A 31 4.69 -7.26 -10.64
CA ILE A 31 4.21 -7.47 -9.27
C ILE A 31 4.52 -8.87 -8.76
N GLU A 32 4.32 -9.92 -9.57
CA GLU A 32 4.69 -11.29 -9.17
C GLU A 32 6.18 -11.45 -8.81
N VAL A 33 7.06 -10.61 -9.37
CA VAL A 33 8.51 -10.67 -9.14
C VAL A 33 8.95 -9.65 -8.07
N THR A 34 8.31 -8.50 -8.01
CA THR A 34 8.64 -7.40 -7.09
C THR A 34 7.35 -6.66 -6.73
N PRO A 35 6.68 -7.07 -5.63
CA PRO A 35 5.42 -6.49 -5.19
C PRO A 35 5.45 -4.98 -4.98
N GLU A 36 6.60 -4.44 -4.55
CA GLU A 36 6.83 -3.01 -4.33
C GLU A 36 6.75 -2.18 -5.62
N ALA A 37 6.78 -2.83 -6.79
CA ALA A 37 6.61 -2.16 -8.08
C ALA A 37 5.20 -1.57 -8.27
N ILE A 38 4.23 -1.90 -7.41
CA ILE A 38 2.86 -1.37 -7.46
C ILE A 38 2.80 0.16 -7.40
N GLN A 39 3.77 0.80 -6.74
CA GLN A 39 3.88 2.26 -6.70
C GLN A 39 4.14 2.90 -8.09
N HIS A 40 4.50 2.10 -9.09
CA HIS A 40 4.76 2.52 -10.47
C HIS A 40 3.69 2.03 -11.45
N VAL A 41 2.70 1.27 -10.99
CA VAL A 41 1.62 0.75 -11.84
C VAL A 41 0.56 1.85 -12.02
N PRO A 42 0.13 2.15 -13.26
CA PRO A 42 -1.01 3.04 -13.50
C PRO A 42 -2.28 2.57 -12.78
N LEU A 43 -3.03 3.48 -12.17
CA LEU A 43 -4.21 3.17 -11.35
C LEU A 43 -5.25 2.33 -12.11
N GLU A 44 -5.42 2.56 -13.41
CA GLU A 44 -6.34 1.82 -14.28
C GLU A 44 -6.01 0.33 -14.43
N PHE A 45 -4.79 -0.09 -14.07
CA PHE A 45 -4.36 -1.48 -14.10
C PHE A 45 -4.31 -2.14 -12.72
N ILE A 46 -4.56 -1.39 -11.64
CA ILE A 46 -4.59 -1.95 -10.29
C ILE A 46 -5.99 -2.47 -10.00
N ASP A 47 -6.11 -3.79 -9.86
CA ASP A 47 -7.34 -4.48 -9.44
C ASP A 47 -7.10 -5.32 -8.17
N ASP A 48 -8.16 -5.98 -7.69
CA ASP A 48 -8.10 -6.80 -6.49
C ASP A 48 -7.14 -8.00 -6.63
N GLU A 49 -6.89 -8.50 -7.85
CA GLU A 49 -5.96 -9.61 -8.08
C GLU A 49 -4.52 -9.15 -7.88
N ILE A 50 -4.15 -8.00 -8.44
CA ILE A 50 -2.84 -7.36 -8.19
C ILE A 50 -2.68 -7.01 -6.71
N LEU A 51 -3.71 -6.41 -6.09
CA LEU A 51 -3.68 -6.03 -4.67
C LEU A 51 -3.50 -7.25 -3.77
N GLU A 52 -4.17 -8.36 -4.06
CA GLU A 52 -4.02 -9.60 -3.28
C GLU A 52 -2.58 -10.13 -3.31
N ILE A 53 -1.91 -10.09 -4.47
CA ILE A 53 -0.50 -10.49 -4.58
C ILE A 53 0.38 -9.61 -3.69
N VAL A 54 0.22 -8.29 -3.75
CA VAL A 54 1.03 -7.36 -2.96
C VAL A 54 0.77 -7.53 -1.47
N ILE A 55 -0.48 -7.57 -1.04
CA ILE A 55 -0.84 -7.71 0.37
C ILE A 55 -0.30 -9.03 0.94
N ARG A 56 -0.40 -10.13 0.20
CA ARG A 56 0.11 -11.44 0.67
C ARG A 56 1.64 -11.53 0.67
N SER A 57 2.33 -10.64 -0.01
CA SER A 57 3.79 -10.67 -0.10
C SER A 57 4.48 -10.17 1.17
N GLY A 58 3.85 -9.27 1.93
CA GLY A 58 4.36 -8.80 3.22
C GLY A 58 3.68 -7.53 3.69
N GLU A 59 3.74 -7.25 4.99
CA GLU A 59 3.21 -6.03 5.60
C GLU A 59 3.91 -4.79 5.02
N GLU A 60 5.21 -4.87 4.80
CA GLU A 60 6.04 -3.83 4.20
C GLU A 60 5.64 -3.49 2.76
N CYS A 61 5.02 -4.42 2.04
CA CYS A 61 4.60 -4.16 0.66
C CYS A 61 3.36 -3.25 0.59
N ILE A 62 2.57 -3.22 1.67
CA ILE A 62 1.32 -2.46 1.75
C ILE A 62 1.59 -0.95 1.68
N GLU A 63 2.75 -0.49 2.15
CA GLU A 63 3.10 0.94 2.16
C GLU A 63 3.30 1.51 0.76
N TYR A 64 3.55 0.66 -0.24
CA TYR A 64 3.73 1.03 -1.64
C TYR A 64 2.42 1.10 -2.42
N ILE A 65 1.31 0.61 -1.86
CA ILE A 65 0.01 0.62 -2.54
C ILE A 65 -0.51 2.07 -2.60
N PRO A 66 -0.84 2.59 -3.80
CA PRO A 66 -1.52 3.87 -3.94
C PRO A 66 -2.85 3.86 -3.16
N LYS A 67 -3.06 4.84 -2.28
CA LYS A 67 -4.25 4.86 -1.40
C LYS A 67 -5.56 4.90 -2.19
N GLU A 68 -5.53 5.55 -3.35
CA GLU A 68 -6.66 5.68 -4.27
C GLU A 68 -7.04 4.34 -4.93
N ALA A 69 -6.16 3.34 -4.90
CA ALA A 69 -6.40 2.01 -5.46
C ALA A 69 -7.04 1.03 -4.45
N LEU A 70 -7.04 1.34 -3.15
CA LEU A 70 -7.54 0.42 -2.13
C LEU A 70 -9.06 0.25 -2.20
N SER A 71 -9.49 -0.95 -2.58
CA SER A 71 -10.89 -1.38 -2.54
C SER A 71 -11.33 -1.76 -1.12
N GLU A 72 -12.64 -1.89 -0.91
CA GLU A 72 -13.18 -2.43 0.36
C GLU A 72 -12.69 -3.87 0.61
N TYR A 73 -12.58 -4.67 -0.44
CA TYR A 73 -12.03 -6.03 -0.38
C TYR A 73 -10.57 -6.02 0.08
N ALA A 74 -9.72 -5.19 -0.53
CA ALA A 74 -8.31 -5.07 -0.17
C ALA A 74 -8.13 -4.61 1.28
N ASN A 75 -8.94 -3.63 1.73
CA ASN A 75 -8.93 -3.18 3.12
C ASN A 75 -9.32 -4.30 4.11
N ALA A 76 -10.36 -5.07 3.78
CA ALA A 76 -10.75 -6.22 4.59
C ALA A 76 -9.66 -7.30 4.65
N LEU A 77 -8.98 -7.55 3.53
CA LEU A 77 -7.87 -8.49 3.45
C LEU A 77 -6.67 -8.03 4.30
N ILE A 78 -6.30 -6.75 4.22
CA ILE A 78 -5.25 -6.14 5.04
C ILE A 78 -5.60 -6.26 6.53
N ALA A 79 -6.84 -5.93 6.92
CA ALA A 79 -7.28 -6.05 8.31
C ALA A 79 -7.26 -7.50 8.82
N HIS A 80 -7.53 -8.48 7.96
CA HIS A 80 -7.49 -9.89 8.30
C HIS A 80 -6.05 -10.41 8.46
N LEU A 81 -5.15 -10.05 7.55
CA LEU A 81 -3.78 -10.56 7.52
C LEU A 81 -2.83 -9.78 8.43
N TYR A 82 -3.04 -8.47 8.55
CA TYR A 82 -2.17 -7.55 9.28
C TYR A 82 -2.98 -6.53 10.10
N PRO A 83 -3.61 -6.98 11.21
CA PRO A 83 -4.52 -6.16 12.00
C PRO A 83 -3.85 -4.91 12.60
N TYR A 84 -2.54 -4.94 12.84
CA TYR A 84 -1.79 -3.80 13.36
C TYR A 84 -1.59 -2.69 12.30
N THR A 85 -1.25 -3.03 11.05
CA THR A 85 -1.18 -2.08 9.93
C THR A 85 -2.53 -1.46 9.61
N ALA A 86 -3.60 -2.25 9.58
CA ALA A 86 -4.95 -1.74 9.31
C ALA A 86 -5.37 -0.65 10.32
N THR A 87 -4.97 -0.82 11.59
CA THR A 87 -5.20 0.15 12.66
C THR A 87 -4.42 1.46 12.44
N SER A 88 -3.27 1.42 11.74
CA SER A 88 -2.50 2.60 11.38
C SER A 88 -3.01 3.32 10.11
N MET A 89 -3.69 2.59 9.23
CA MET A 89 -4.24 3.11 7.97
C MET A 89 -5.61 3.76 8.13
N LEU A 90 -6.38 3.34 9.14
CA LEU A 90 -7.60 4.03 9.53
C LEU A 90 -7.26 5.24 10.40
N PRO A 91 -7.92 6.40 10.20
CA PRO A 91 -7.85 7.46 11.20
C PRO A 91 -8.31 6.86 12.53
N ILE A 92 -7.45 6.95 13.55
CA ILE A 92 -7.82 6.56 14.91
C ILE A 92 -8.91 7.53 15.35
N GLU A 93 -10.17 7.13 15.23
CA GLU A 93 -11.26 7.88 15.82
C GLU A 93 -11.17 7.71 17.34
N LEU A 94 -10.66 8.76 17.99
CA LEU A 94 -10.66 8.85 19.43
C LEU A 94 -12.13 8.84 19.90
N ASN A 95 -12.46 7.96 20.84
CA ASN A 95 -13.74 8.03 21.53
C ASN A 95 -13.85 9.35 22.34
N ASP A 96 -15.06 9.69 22.79
CA ASP A 96 -15.33 10.95 23.50
C ASP A 96 -14.40 11.17 24.71
N VAL A 97 -14.06 10.09 25.43
CA VAL A 97 -13.18 10.14 26.60
C VAL A 97 -11.77 10.52 26.18
N SER A 98 -11.25 9.88 25.14
CA SER A 98 -9.92 10.14 24.60
C SER A 98 -9.84 11.53 23.95
N GLN A 99 -10.88 11.98 23.23
CA GLN A 99 -10.95 13.34 22.68
C GLN A 99 -10.92 14.39 23.77
N LYS A 100 -11.71 14.18 24.84
CA LYS A 100 -11.73 15.09 26.00
C LYS A 100 -10.37 15.14 26.70
N ALA A 101 -9.74 13.98 26.93
CA ALA A 101 -8.42 13.93 27.56
C ALA A 101 -7.35 14.65 26.72
N LEU A 102 -7.39 14.50 25.39
CA LEU A 102 -6.48 15.19 24.47
C LEU A 102 -6.71 16.71 24.52
N SER A 103 -7.97 17.15 24.51
CA SER A 103 -8.35 18.56 24.61
C SER A 103 -7.87 19.18 25.94
N ASP A 104 -8.13 18.50 27.07
CA ASP A 104 -7.69 18.92 28.40
C ASP A 104 -6.15 19.03 28.47
N PHE A 105 -5.41 18.13 27.81
CA PHE A 105 -3.96 18.17 27.70
C PHE A 105 -3.46 19.39 26.89
N TYR A 106 -4.04 19.68 25.73
CA TYR A 106 -3.65 20.85 24.92
C TYR A 106 -3.89 22.16 25.66
N ILE A 107 -5.05 22.29 26.31
CA ILE A 107 -5.41 23.46 27.12
C ILE A 107 -4.41 23.65 28.27
N SER A 108 -4.11 22.59 29.02
CA SER A 108 -3.17 22.66 30.14
C SER A 108 -1.71 22.89 29.73
N SER A 109 -1.36 22.51 28.50
CA SER A 109 -0.03 22.72 27.92
C SER A 109 0.13 24.08 27.23
N GLY A 110 -0.91 24.91 27.18
CA GLY A 110 -0.87 26.24 26.54
C GLY A 110 -0.75 26.19 25.02
N ILE A 111 -0.96 25.02 24.42
CA ILE A 111 -0.96 24.80 22.97
C ILE A 111 -2.39 25.05 22.48
N LYS A 112 -2.59 25.93 21.50
CA LYS A 112 -3.91 26.11 20.88
C LYS A 112 -4.34 24.78 20.27
N SER A 113 -5.50 24.26 20.70
CA SER A 113 -6.06 23.07 20.07
C SER A 113 -6.32 23.33 18.59
N ILE A 114 -6.17 22.28 17.79
CA ILE A 114 -6.57 22.22 16.37
C ILE A 114 -8.08 22.30 16.24
#